data_AF-A0A9N9HBN3-F1
#
_entry.id   AF-A0A9N9HBN3-F1
#
_cell.length_a   1.000
_cell.length_b   1.000
_cell.length_c   1.000
_cell.angle_alpha   90.00
_cell.angle_beta   90.00
_cell.angle_gamma   90.00
#
_symmetry.space_group_name_H-M   'P 1'
#
loop_
_entity.id
_entity.type
_entity.pdbx_description
1 polymer ?
#
loop_
_entity_poly.entity_id
_entity_poly.type
_entity_poly.pdbx_seq_one_letter_code
_entity_poly.pdbx_strand_id
1 'polypeptide(L)'
;MSVTLFCIFQGASEASEAFPVDINRSLTVGHLKDAIKAKKPNDFAGIDANKLKLWKVEIPSNHKDLIQGQLVLDDELLAVDEIQEHWTAPKSKHIHIIIGIPLVTLTNLCFSFLLNTAQVIAESRVETDDSGSIMKKIDQLRTKNDQLETKIDQLGTTLGDVYELSARSEASKIHGPHYTSKFEIVDLNGLVRLALPRKILPSESPKYSSQAFVSSYRVHKLSNYIYVNRMREKLESSIKFIRTLPISDSDYIKNLYNLAEKAGVALKQWRSHEHNSTSSNNKLYLANTPSLGIMLMTSYVLDAEKAIENNQAPFNTVLDVDFRGRTCGSNMSDMTVELGEIKLSSGSKAIKKAYRQLLLRLAVLGFVIEAMGDDFKCNLIGKIFVPRTSEIEIQSSWKDGITFPSSTNCHVDIVVIGEKY
;
A
#
# COMPACT_ATOMS: atom_id res chain seq x y z
N MET A 1 -36.15 22.61 -28.14
CA MET A 1 -34.98 23.48 -28.45
C MET A 1 -33.73 22.70 -28.10
N SER A 2 -32.69 22.72 -28.93
CA SER A 2 -31.43 22.04 -28.64
C SER A 2 -30.54 22.85 -27.69
N VAL A 3 -29.61 22.16 -27.06
CA VAL A 3 -28.56 22.72 -26.22
C VAL A 3 -27.24 22.00 -26.54
N THR A 4 -26.14 22.76 -26.59
CA THR A 4 -24.79 22.22 -26.75
C THR A 4 -24.14 22.15 -25.39
N LEU A 5 -23.72 20.95 -24.97
CA LEU A 5 -23.03 20.71 -23.71
C LEU A 5 -21.60 20.27 -24.01
N PHE A 6 -20.64 20.82 -23.26
CA PHE A 6 -19.23 20.45 -23.38
C PHE A 6 -18.90 19.36 -22.35
N CYS A 7 -18.47 18.21 -22.85
CA CYS A 7 -18.18 17.02 -22.07
C CYS A 7 -16.68 16.77 -22.01
N ILE A 8 -16.17 16.32 -20.87
CA ILE A 8 -14.77 15.92 -20.70
C ILE A 8 -14.68 14.61 -19.92
N PHE A 9 -13.62 13.84 -20.14
CA PHE A 9 -13.37 12.64 -19.35
C PHE A 9 -12.88 12.98 -17.95
N GLN A 10 -13.29 12.18 -16.96
CA GLN A 10 -12.76 12.24 -15.61
C GLN A 10 -11.25 11.93 -15.63
N GLY A 11 -10.42 12.86 -15.15
CA GLY A 11 -8.96 12.73 -15.16
C GLY A 11 -8.26 13.30 -16.40
N ALA A 12 -8.98 13.97 -17.32
CA ALA A 12 -8.38 14.75 -18.39
C ALA A 12 -7.47 15.87 -17.84
N SER A 13 -6.36 16.15 -18.55
CA SER A 13 -5.33 17.07 -18.08
C SER A 13 -5.61 18.52 -18.49
N GLU A 14 -6.34 18.74 -19.58
CA GLU A 14 -6.63 20.07 -20.11
C GLU A 14 -8.08 20.22 -20.60
N ALA A 15 -8.63 21.44 -20.49
CA ALA A 15 -9.96 21.76 -21.03
C ALA A 15 -10.03 21.66 -22.58
N SER A 16 -8.88 21.62 -23.26
CA SER A 16 -8.76 21.40 -24.71
C SER A 16 -9.26 19.99 -25.13
N GLU A 17 -9.30 19.04 -24.20
CA GLU A 17 -9.80 17.67 -24.43
C GLU A 17 -11.34 17.58 -24.41
N ALA A 18 -12.02 18.65 -23.99
CA ALA A 18 -13.48 18.69 -23.97
C ALA A 18 -14.07 18.68 -25.39
N PHE A 19 -15.20 18.00 -25.56
CA PHE A 19 -15.89 17.91 -26.85
C PHE A 19 -17.37 18.31 -26.71
N PRO A 20 -17.95 18.94 -27.76
CA PRO A 20 -19.35 19.34 -27.74
C PRO A 20 -20.28 18.17 -28.05
N VAL A 21 -21.43 18.13 -27.38
CA VAL A 21 -22.56 17.24 -27.66
C VAL A 21 -23.83 18.07 -27.76
N ASP A 22 -24.51 17.98 -28.90
CA ASP A 22 -25.79 18.62 -29.14
C ASP A 22 -26.94 17.68 -28.75
N ILE A 23 -27.85 18.16 -27.92
CA ILE A 23 -29.01 17.37 -27.47
C ILE A 23 -30.27 18.24 -27.36
N ASN A 24 -31.45 17.65 -27.59
CA ASN A 24 -32.72 18.33 -27.36
C ASN A 24 -33.03 18.40 -25.86
N ARG A 25 -33.41 19.59 -25.38
CA ARG A 25 -33.72 19.87 -23.97
C ARG A 25 -34.85 19.02 -23.38
N SER A 26 -35.76 18.51 -24.22
CA SER A 26 -36.87 17.65 -23.81
C SER A 26 -36.50 16.16 -23.72
N LEU A 27 -35.24 15.80 -24.02
CA LEU A 27 -34.75 14.44 -23.86
C LEU A 27 -34.18 14.24 -22.46
N THR A 28 -33.93 12.97 -22.12
CA THR A 28 -33.39 12.59 -20.81
C THR A 28 -31.87 12.48 -20.81
N VAL A 29 -31.27 12.43 -19.63
CA VAL A 29 -29.84 12.11 -19.44
C VAL A 29 -29.49 10.73 -20.03
N GLY A 30 -30.42 9.77 -20.09
CA GLY A 30 -30.23 8.51 -20.81
C GLY A 30 -29.88 8.72 -22.30
N HIS A 31 -30.66 9.57 -22.98
CA HIS A 31 -30.38 9.94 -24.38
C HIS A 31 -29.06 10.70 -24.53
N LEU A 32 -28.65 11.45 -23.51
CA LEU A 32 -27.34 12.12 -23.47
C LEU A 32 -26.20 11.11 -23.40
N LYS A 33 -26.33 10.04 -22.62
CA LYS A 33 -25.33 8.96 -22.57
C LYS A 33 -25.15 8.31 -23.96
N ASP A 34 -26.24 8.09 -24.68
CA ASP A 34 -26.20 7.56 -26.05
C ASP A 34 -25.53 8.54 -27.02
N ALA A 35 -25.86 9.83 -26.93
CA ALA A 35 -25.27 10.87 -27.77
C ALA A 35 -23.76 11.04 -27.53
N ILE A 36 -23.33 10.98 -26.26
CA ILE A 36 -21.91 10.98 -25.88
C ILE A 36 -21.19 9.78 -26.48
N LYS A 37 -21.76 8.57 -26.33
CA LYS A 37 -21.19 7.35 -26.89
C LYS A 37 -21.02 7.45 -28.40
N ALA A 38 -22.03 7.96 -29.11
CA ALA A 38 -22.01 8.12 -30.56
C ALA A 38 -20.94 9.12 -31.04
N LYS A 39 -20.53 10.09 -30.22
CA LYS A 39 -19.48 11.05 -30.60
C LYS A 39 -18.07 10.49 -30.50
N LYS A 40 -17.83 9.51 -29.64
CA LYS A 40 -16.50 8.92 -29.43
C LYS A 40 -16.58 7.39 -29.47
N PRO A 41 -16.98 6.79 -30.61
CA PRO A 41 -17.28 5.36 -30.68
C PRO A 41 -16.08 4.47 -30.36
N ASN A 42 -14.87 4.93 -30.67
CA ASN A 42 -13.63 4.20 -30.35
C ASN A 42 -13.30 4.25 -28.85
N ASP A 43 -13.42 5.41 -28.22
CA ASP A 43 -13.15 5.57 -26.78
C ASP A 43 -14.18 4.82 -25.91
N PHE A 44 -15.39 4.62 -26.46
CA PHE A 44 -16.48 3.89 -25.82
C PHE A 44 -16.71 2.48 -26.38
N ALA A 45 -15.74 1.91 -27.10
CA ALA A 45 -15.84 0.57 -27.66
C ALA A 45 -16.03 -0.48 -26.54
N GLY A 46 -17.09 -1.30 -26.66
CA GLY A 46 -17.42 -2.31 -25.65
C GLY A 46 -18.04 -1.77 -24.36
N ILE A 47 -18.37 -0.47 -24.30
CA ILE A 47 -19.03 0.17 -23.16
C ILE A 47 -20.48 0.48 -23.54
N ASP A 48 -21.43 -0.08 -22.81
CA ASP A 48 -22.85 0.28 -22.98
C ASP A 48 -23.10 1.70 -22.47
N ALA A 49 -23.92 2.47 -23.17
CA ALA A 49 -24.15 3.88 -22.83
C ALA A 49 -24.68 4.05 -21.39
N ASN A 50 -25.55 3.13 -20.93
CA ASN A 50 -26.08 3.12 -19.57
C ASN A 50 -25.02 2.93 -18.48
N LYS A 51 -23.83 2.43 -18.82
CA LYS A 51 -22.71 2.25 -17.88
C LYS A 51 -21.89 3.53 -17.68
N LEU A 52 -22.07 4.55 -18.53
CA LEU A 52 -21.41 5.85 -18.36
C LEU A 52 -21.96 6.56 -17.13
N LYS A 53 -21.09 7.12 -16.29
CA LYS A 53 -21.47 8.02 -15.19
C LYS A 53 -21.28 9.46 -15.61
N LEU A 54 -22.26 10.31 -15.35
CA LEU A 54 -22.23 11.72 -15.76
C LEU A 54 -22.42 12.61 -14.54
N TRP A 55 -21.57 13.63 -14.39
CA TRP A 55 -21.71 14.66 -13.37
C TRP A 55 -21.85 16.03 -14.02
N LYS A 56 -22.80 16.82 -13.52
CA LYS A 56 -22.97 18.22 -13.93
C LYS A 56 -21.89 19.07 -13.28
N VAL A 57 -21.25 19.93 -14.05
CA VAL A 57 -20.25 20.89 -13.58
C VAL A 57 -20.40 22.23 -14.30
N GLU A 58 -19.82 23.28 -13.72
CA GLU A 58 -19.69 24.59 -14.37
C GLU A 58 -18.24 25.07 -14.28
N ILE A 59 -17.35 24.48 -15.08
CA ILE A 59 -15.90 24.78 -15.01
C ILE A 59 -15.52 25.71 -16.16
N PRO A 60 -15.00 26.92 -15.91
CA PRO A 60 -14.52 27.81 -16.96
C PRO A 60 -13.36 27.16 -17.76
N SER A 61 -13.32 27.33 -19.07
CA SER A 61 -12.29 26.73 -19.93
C SER A 61 -10.86 27.22 -19.66
N ASN A 62 -10.68 28.27 -18.85
CA ASN A 62 -9.39 28.86 -18.47
C ASN A 62 -8.92 28.48 -17.05
N HIS A 63 -9.69 27.69 -16.31
CA HIS A 63 -9.36 27.30 -14.93
C HIS A 63 -8.50 26.03 -14.88
N LYS A 64 -7.43 26.07 -14.07
CA LYS A 64 -6.50 24.94 -13.84
C LYS A 64 -7.04 23.88 -12.86
N ASP A 65 -8.28 24.02 -12.42
CA ASP A 65 -8.87 23.20 -11.34
C ASP A 65 -9.13 21.75 -11.75
N LEU A 66 -9.15 21.45 -13.06
CA LEU A 66 -9.17 20.08 -13.59
C LEU A 66 -7.93 19.26 -13.17
N ILE A 67 -6.80 19.93 -12.91
CA ILE A 67 -5.47 19.32 -12.75
C ILE A 67 -5.21 18.84 -11.31
N GLN A 68 -5.99 19.28 -10.32
CA GLN A 68 -5.71 19.02 -8.89
C GLN A 68 -6.65 18.02 -8.21
N GLY A 69 -7.60 17.41 -8.94
CA GLY A 69 -8.51 16.41 -8.37
C GLY A 69 -9.38 16.93 -7.21
N GLN A 70 -9.51 18.25 -7.09
CA GLN A 70 -10.17 18.93 -5.98
C GLN A 70 -11.62 19.33 -6.31
N LEU A 71 -12.17 18.75 -7.38
CA LEU A 71 -13.57 18.95 -7.75
C LEU A 71 -14.44 18.08 -6.83
N VAL A 72 -15.17 18.74 -5.94
CA VAL A 72 -16.32 18.12 -5.26
C VAL A 72 -17.35 17.89 -6.35
N LEU A 73 -17.48 16.64 -6.79
CA LEU A 73 -18.55 16.24 -7.68
C LEU A 73 -19.82 16.11 -6.84
N ASP A 74 -20.85 16.84 -7.23
CA ASP A 74 -22.21 16.66 -6.69
C ASP A 74 -22.77 15.28 -7.11
N ASP A 75 -24.04 15.03 -6.80
CA ASP A 75 -24.72 13.79 -7.13
C ASP A 75 -24.66 13.45 -8.63
N GLU A 76 -24.52 12.16 -8.94
CA GLU A 76 -24.55 11.64 -10.31
C GLU A 76 -25.88 11.97 -10.98
N LEU A 77 -25.83 12.43 -12.24
CA LEU A 77 -27.03 12.72 -13.03
C LEU A 77 -27.82 11.43 -13.29
N LEU A 78 -29.10 11.43 -12.92
CA LEU A 78 -29.93 10.25 -13.08
C LEU A 78 -30.40 10.15 -14.52
N ALA A 79 -30.40 8.94 -15.09
CA ALA A 79 -30.76 8.71 -16.49
C ALA A 79 -32.21 9.13 -16.84
N VAL A 80 -33.06 9.28 -15.83
CA VAL A 80 -34.47 9.69 -15.95
C VAL A 80 -34.65 11.20 -15.98
N ASP A 81 -33.65 11.97 -15.54
CA ASP A 81 -33.75 13.43 -15.46
C ASP A 81 -33.84 14.03 -16.86
N GLU A 82 -34.63 15.09 -17.00
CA GLU A 82 -34.72 15.82 -18.26
C GLU A 82 -33.56 16.82 -18.38
N ILE A 83 -33.04 17.00 -19.60
CA ILE A 83 -31.91 17.91 -19.84
C ILE A 83 -32.26 19.36 -19.46
N GLN A 84 -33.52 19.78 -19.62
CA GLN A 84 -33.97 21.13 -19.27
C GLN A 84 -33.95 21.44 -17.76
N GLU A 85 -34.08 20.43 -16.90
CA GLU A 85 -34.02 20.58 -15.44
C GLU A 85 -32.61 20.98 -14.99
N HIS A 86 -31.61 20.49 -15.72
CA HIS A 86 -30.21 20.69 -15.40
C HIS A 86 -29.57 21.86 -16.17
N TRP A 87 -29.97 22.12 -17.42
CA TRP A 87 -29.36 23.15 -18.27
C TRP A 87 -30.38 24.03 -18.99
N THR A 88 -31.03 24.91 -18.24
CA THR A 88 -31.93 25.92 -18.81
C THR A 88 -31.18 27.01 -19.60
N ALA A 89 -29.98 27.40 -19.14
CA ALA A 89 -29.10 28.37 -19.80
C ALA A 89 -27.60 28.06 -19.50
N PRO A 90 -26.96 27.12 -20.21
CA PRO A 90 -25.56 26.78 -19.99
C PRO A 90 -24.62 27.97 -20.27
N LYS A 91 -23.62 28.16 -19.41
CA LYS A 91 -22.63 29.23 -19.54
C LYS A 91 -21.70 28.98 -20.72
N SER A 92 -21.52 29.98 -21.58
CA SER A 92 -20.55 29.91 -22.68
C SER A 92 -19.12 29.72 -22.14
N LYS A 93 -18.28 28.98 -22.86
CA LYS A 93 -16.88 28.69 -22.51
C LYS A 93 -16.70 27.93 -21.18
N HIS A 94 -17.66 27.09 -20.80
CA HIS A 94 -17.55 26.21 -19.65
C HIS A 94 -17.64 24.75 -20.07
N ILE A 95 -16.99 23.88 -19.30
CA ILE A 95 -17.26 22.45 -19.29
C ILE A 95 -18.53 22.24 -18.47
N HIS A 96 -19.44 21.44 -19.01
CA HIS A 96 -20.77 21.22 -18.47
C HIS A 96 -20.91 19.83 -17.83
N ILE A 97 -20.16 18.85 -18.34
CA ILE A 97 -20.29 17.44 -17.96
C ILE A 97 -18.91 16.80 -17.80
N ILE A 98 -18.73 16.06 -16.71
CA ILE A 98 -17.63 15.10 -16.54
C ILE A 98 -18.16 13.68 -16.77
N ILE A 99 -17.42 12.90 -17.57
CA ILE A 99 -17.75 11.53 -17.94
C ILE A 99 -16.85 10.56 -17.17
N GLY A 100 -17.45 9.72 -16.35
CA GLY A 100 -16.80 8.60 -15.66
C GLY A 100 -17.07 7.29 -16.39
N ILE A 101 -16.01 6.49 -16.57
CA ILE A 101 -16.11 5.13 -17.12
C ILE A 101 -15.92 4.15 -15.95
N PRO A 102 -16.79 3.15 -15.77
CA PRO A 102 -16.64 2.16 -14.71
C PRO A 102 -15.38 1.31 -14.92
N LEU A 103 -14.62 1.10 -13.85
CA LEU A 103 -13.26 0.54 -13.85
C LEU A 103 -13.11 -0.88 -14.47
N VAL A 104 -14.22 -1.57 -14.74
CA VAL A 104 -14.25 -2.94 -15.29
C VAL A 104 -13.91 -2.97 -16.79
N THR A 105 -13.91 -1.83 -17.50
CA THR A 105 -13.71 -1.78 -18.97
C THR A 105 -12.31 -1.35 -19.42
N LEU A 106 -11.40 -0.99 -18.50
CA LEU A 106 -9.99 -0.69 -18.81
C LEU A 106 -9.23 -1.92 -19.36
N THR A 107 -9.62 -3.12 -18.92
CA THR A 107 -9.06 -4.39 -19.42
C THR A 107 -9.38 -4.65 -20.89
N ASN A 108 -10.56 -4.22 -21.36
CA ASN A 108 -10.98 -4.37 -22.76
C ASN A 108 -10.32 -3.34 -23.70
N LEU A 109 -10.08 -2.12 -23.21
CA LEU A 109 -9.33 -1.10 -23.95
C LEU A 109 -7.88 -1.56 -24.20
N CYS A 110 -7.22 -2.16 -23.20
CA CYS A 110 -5.92 -2.81 -23.38
C CYS A 110 -5.95 -3.90 -24.46
N PHE A 111 -7.02 -4.70 -24.52
CA PHE A 111 -7.18 -5.75 -25.54
C PHE A 111 -7.32 -5.18 -26.96
N SER A 112 -8.07 -4.09 -27.12
CA SER A 112 -8.22 -3.41 -28.42
C SER A 112 -6.91 -2.79 -28.93
N PHE A 113 -6.08 -2.28 -28.00
CA PHE A 113 -4.77 -1.72 -28.33
C PHE A 113 -3.80 -2.81 -28.78
N LEU A 114 -3.83 -3.98 -28.12
CA LEU A 114 -3.05 -5.17 -28.50
C LEU A 114 -3.47 -5.76 -29.85
N LEU A 115 -4.76 -5.68 -30.21
CA LEU A 115 -5.25 -6.11 -31.52
C LEU A 115 -4.79 -5.18 -32.66
N ASN A 116 -4.81 -3.87 -32.44
CA ASN A 116 -4.31 -2.89 -33.42
C ASN A 116 -2.79 -3.00 -33.64
N THR A 117 -2.00 -3.26 -32.60
CA THR A 117 -0.56 -3.48 -32.77
C THR A 117 -0.26 -4.78 -33.51
N ALA A 118 -1.03 -5.85 -33.26
CA ALA A 118 -0.92 -7.10 -34.01
C ALA A 118 -1.25 -6.93 -35.51
N GLN A 119 -2.20 -6.06 -35.86
CA GLN A 119 -2.54 -5.77 -37.25
C GLN A 119 -1.46 -4.98 -37.99
N VAL A 120 -0.86 -3.98 -37.34
CA VAL A 120 0.29 -3.22 -37.90
C VAL A 120 1.51 -4.14 -38.13
N ILE A 121 1.72 -5.12 -37.25
CA ILE A 121 2.79 -6.12 -37.41
C ILE A 121 2.51 -7.03 -38.62
N ALA A 122 1.25 -7.42 -38.86
CA ALA A 122 0.88 -8.25 -40.00
C ALA A 122 1.05 -7.52 -41.36
N GLU A 123 0.80 -6.21 -41.40
CA GLU A 123 0.93 -5.38 -42.61
C GLU A 123 2.39 -5.06 -42.98
N SER A 124 3.33 -5.18 -42.03
CA SER A 124 4.76 -4.96 -42.26
C SER A 124 5.47 -6.09 -43.05
N ARG A 125 4.74 -7.11 -43.51
CA ARG A 125 5.30 -8.32 -44.16
C ARG A 125 5.34 -8.29 -45.68
N VAL A 126 5.17 -7.13 -46.31
CA VAL A 126 5.28 -7.00 -47.77
C VAL A 126 6.34 -5.96 -48.15
N GLU A 127 7.21 -6.41 -49.06
CA GLU A 127 8.22 -5.72 -49.87
C GLU A 127 9.67 -5.59 -49.35
N THR A 128 10.53 -6.06 -50.25
CA THR A 128 11.96 -6.33 -50.17
C THR A 128 12.78 -5.04 -50.20
N ASP A 129 13.69 -4.86 -49.25
CA ASP A 129 14.71 -3.81 -49.34
C ASP A 129 15.99 -4.19 -48.56
N ASP A 130 17.12 -3.61 -48.97
CA ASP A 130 18.50 -3.93 -48.57
C ASP A 130 18.72 -4.27 -47.07
N SER A 131 19.43 -5.37 -46.81
CA SER A 131 19.61 -5.99 -45.47
C SER A 131 20.13 -5.03 -44.40
N GLY A 132 20.97 -4.05 -44.78
CA GLY A 132 21.47 -3.03 -43.86
C GLY A 132 20.42 -2.01 -43.42
N SER A 133 19.46 -1.68 -44.30
CA SER A 133 18.33 -0.79 -44.00
C SER A 133 17.31 -1.48 -43.08
N ILE A 134 17.09 -2.78 -43.29
CA ILE A 134 16.26 -3.62 -42.43
C ILE A 134 16.83 -3.68 -41.01
N MET A 135 18.14 -3.94 -40.87
CA MET A 135 18.77 -4.06 -39.54
C MET A 135 18.65 -2.77 -38.73
N LYS A 136 18.81 -1.61 -39.38
CA LYS A 136 18.66 -0.30 -38.74
C LYS A 136 17.22 -0.01 -38.30
N LYS A 137 16.22 -0.44 -39.08
CA LYS A 137 14.80 -0.37 -38.68
C LYS A 137 14.49 -1.30 -37.51
N ILE A 138 15.09 -2.51 -37.47
CA ILE A 138 14.92 -3.46 -36.36
C ILE A 138 15.47 -2.88 -35.05
N ASP A 139 16.66 -2.27 -35.07
CA ASP A 139 17.24 -1.68 -33.86
C ASP A 139 16.42 -0.47 -33.38
N GLN A 140 15.90 0.35 -34.29
CA GLN A 140 14.99 1.44 -33.94
C GLN A 140 13.67 0.93 -33.33
N LEU A 141 13.14 -0.20 -33.81
CA LEU A 141 11.94 -0.82 -33.27
C LEU A 141 12.20 -1.40 -31.87
N ARG A 142 13.38 -2.01 -31.63
CA ARG A 142 13.78 -2.50 -30.30
C ARG A 142 13.84 -1.35 -29.29
N THR A 143 14.52 -0.25 -29.61
CA THR A 143 14.61 0.90 -28.71
C THR A 143 13.24 1.49 -28.37
N LYS A 144 12.33 1.54 -29.35
CA LYS A 144 10.95 1.98 -29.11
C LYS A 144 10.17 1.00 -28.24
N ASN A 145 10.40 -0.31 -28.39
CA ASN A 145 9.78 -1.34 -27.55
C ASN A 145 10.24 -1.22 -26.09
N ASP A 146 11.53 -1.03 -25.84
CA ASP A 146 12.09 -0.85 -24.50
C ASP A 146 11.54 0.42 -23.82
N GLN A 147 11.39 1.50 -24.60
CA GLN A 147 10.72 2.73 -24.13
C GLN A 147 9.24 2.52 -23.81
N LEU A 148 8.56 1.67 -24.57
CA LEU A 148 7.16 1.34 -24.34
C LEU A 148 6.98 0.49 -23.08
N GLU A 149 7.83 -0.52 -22.88
CA GLU A 149 7.87 -1.35 -21.67
C GLU A 149 8.12 -0.49 -20.42
N THR A 150 9.08 0.44 -20.48
CA THR A 150 9.36 1.39 -19.39
C THR A 150 8.14 2.27 -19.07
N LYS A 151 7.42 2.75 -20.09
CA LYS A 151 6.19 3.55 -19.89
C LYS A 151 5.03 2.71 -19.37
N ILE A 152 4.91 1.45 -19.77
CA ILE A 152 3.91 0.51 -19.27
C ILE A 152 4.15 0.24 -17.77
N ASP A 153 5.40 0.07 -17.35
CA ASP A 153 5.76 -0.09 -15.93
C ASP A 153 5.47 1.18 -15.11
N GLN A 154 5.78 2.36 -15.66
CA GLN A 154 5.44 3.65 -15.05
C GLN A 154 3.93 3.85 -14.94
N LEU A 155 3.16 3.45 -15.96
CA LEU A 155 1.69 3.48 -15.93
C LEU A 155 1.14 2.48 -14.91
N GLY A 156 1.70 1.27 -14.80
CA GLY A 156 1.32 0.30 -13.78
C GLY A 156 1.60 0.79 -12.35
N THR A 157 2.68 1.54 -12.17
CA THR A 157 3.02 2.18 -10.89
C THR A 157 2.03 3.30 -10.59
N THR A 158 1.84 4.23 -11.52
CA THR A 158 0.93 5.38 -11.37
C THR A 158 -0.53 4.95 -11.17
N LEU A 159 -1.01 3.99 -11.96
CA LEU A 159 -2.39 3.50 -11.89
C LEU A 159 -2.65 2.75 -10.58
N GLY A 160 -1.66 2.02 -10.06
CA GLY A 160 -1.77 1.39 -8.76
C GLY A 160 -1.82 2.40 -7.62
N ASP A 161 -1.12 3.54 -7.71
CA ASP A 161 -1.14 4.58 -6.68
C ASP A 161 -2.47 5.34 -6.71
N VAL A 162 -2.99 5.62 -7.91
CA VAL A 162 -4.32 6.20 -8.10
C VAL A 162 -5.43 5.26 -7.64
N TYR A 163 -5.31 3.94 -7.90
CA TYR A 163 -6.27 2.94 -7.42
C TYR A 163 -6.25 2.82 -5.90
N GLU A 164 -5.06 2.83 -5.28
CA GLU A 164 -4.90 2.78 -3.83
C GLU A 164 -5.46 4.03 -3.15
N LEU A 165 -5.18 5.22 -3.69
CA LEU A 165 -5.74 6.48 -3.20
C LEU A 165 -7.26 6.56 -3.38
N SER A 166 -7.79 6.05 -4.49
CA SER A 166 -9.23 6.00 -4.76
C SER A 166 -9.94 4.99 -3.86
N ALA A 167 -9.36 3.80 -3.65
CA ALA A 167 -9.88 2.80 -2.73
C ALA A 167 -9.88 3.31 -1.27
N ARG A 168 -8.84 4.05 -0.87
CA ARG A 168 -8.76 4.73 0.44
C ARG A 168 -9.84 5.81 0.59
N SER A 169 -10.04 6.62 -0.44
CA SER A 169 -11.07 7.66 -0.47
C SER A 169 -12.46 7.04 -0.33
N GLU A 170 -12.78 6.04 -1.14
CA GLU A 170 -14.08 5.35 -1.10
C GLU A 170 -14.31 4.60 0.23
N ALA A 171 -13.31 3.90 0.76
CA ALA A 171 -13.42 3.24 2.07
C ALA A 171 -13.62 4.25 3.22
N SER A 172 -12.97 5.43 3.15
CA SER A 172 -13.11 6.49 4.15
C SER A 172 -14.49 7.16 4.13
N LYS A 173 -15.16 7.19 2.97
CA LYS A 173 -16.54 7.69 2.83
C LYS A 173 -17.55 6.74 3.46
N ILE A 174 -17.32 5.43 3.41
CA ILE A 174 -18.23 4.40 3.92
C ILE A 174 -18.03 4.16 5.44
N HIS A 175 -16.80 4.22 5.92
CA HIS A 175 -16.44 3.82 7.29
C HIS A 175 -15.87 4.95 8.17
N GLY A 176 -15.80 6.18 7.66
CA GLY A 176 -15.22 7.33 8.34
C GLY A 176 -13.69 7.37 8.34
N PRO A 177 -13.07 8.44 8.87
CA PRO A 177 -11.61 8.64 8.88
C PRO A 177 -10.85 7.59 9.72
N HIS A 178 -11.55 6.71 10.44
CA HIS A 178 -10.96 5.65 11.26
C HIS A 178 -10.54 4.40 10.49
N TYR A 179 -10.80 4.31 9.18
CA TYR A 179 -10.25 3.23 8.34
C TYR A 179 -8.72 3.34 8.13
N THR A 180 -8.08 4.41 8.65
CA THR A 180 -6.64 4.49 8.91
C THR A 180 -6.22 3.72 10.17
N SER A 181 -7.03 2.75 10.64
CA SER A 181 -6.74 2.01 11.85
C SER A 181 -5.40 1.30 11.70
N LYS A 182 -4.47 1.60 12.61
CA LYS A 182 -3.25 0.82 12.81
C LYS A 182 -3.61 -0.66 12.81
N PHE A 183 -2.95 -1.45 11.96
CA PHE A 183 -3.08 -2.90 12.03
C PHE A 183 -2.35 -3.36 13.29
N GLU A 184 -3.11 -3.77 14.31
CA GLU A 184 -2.56 -4.25 15.57
C GLU A 184 -2.18 -5.72 15.45
N ILE A 185 -0.89 -6.01 15.52
CA ILE A 185 -0.41 -7.38 15.59
C ILE A 185 -0.26 -7.75 17.05
N VAL A 186 -1.06 -8.73 17.48
CA VAL A 186 -1.12 -9.17 18.87
C VAL A 186 -0.49 -10.55 19.09
N ASP A 187 -0.17 -11.31 18.05
CA ASP A 187 0.37 -12.66 18.18
C ASP A 187 1.30 -13.07 17.02
N LEU A 188 1.85 -14.29 17.11
CA LEU A 188 2.73 -14.83 16.07
C LEU A 188 2.01 -15.10 14.75
N ASN A 189 0.71 -15.40 14.80
CA ASN A 189 -0.09 -15.60 13.58
C ASN A 189 -0.17 -14.31 12.77
N GLY A 190 -0.42 -13.17 13.42
CA GLY A 190 -0.46 -11.87 12.77
C GLY A 190 0.90 -11.48 12.17
N LEU A 191 2.01 -11.77 12.87
CA LEU A 191 3.36 -11.55 12.34
C LEU A 191 3.63 -12.36 11.07
N VAL A 192 3.35 -13.67 11.09
CA VAL A 192 3.51 -14.56 9.93
C VAL A 192 2.64 -14.12 8.76
N ARG A 193 1.39 -13.72 9.03
CA ARG A 193 0.45 -13.27 7.99
C ARG A 193 0.90 -11.97 7.33
N LEU A 194 1.57 -11.08 8.07
CA LEU A 194 2.04 -9.82 7.52
C LEU A 194 3.37 -9.99 6.77
N ALA A 195 4.32 -10.72 7.35
CA ALA A 195 5.68 -10.81 6.82
C ALA A 195 5.81 -11.72 5.58
N LEU A 196 4.90 -12.69 5.42
CA LEU A 196 5.08 -13.78 4.45
C LEU A 196 3.91 -13.86 3.46
N PRO A 197 4.17 -14.21 2.19
CA PRO A 197 3.14 -14.26 1.15
C PRO A 197 2.17 -15.43 1.40
N ARG A 198 0.93 -15.35 0.92
CA ARG A 198 -0.05 -16.45 1.10
C ARG A 198 0.33 -17.75 0.38
N LYS A 199 1.16 -17.65 -0.66
CA LYS A 199 1.65 -18.80 -1.44
C LYS A 199 2.78 -19.51 -0.69
N ILE A 200 2.90 -20.82 -0.94
CA ILE A 200 3.97 -21.66 -0.38
C ILE A 200 5.30 -21.22 -1.01
N LEU A 201 6.32 -21.02 -0.19
CA LEU A 201 7.65 -20.67 -0.67
C LEU A 201 8.35 -21.92 -1.24
N PRO A 202 9.27 -21.78 -2.21
CA PRO A 202 9.98 -22.93 -2.79
C PRO A 202 10.72 -23.81 -1.77
N SER A 203 11.20 -23.23 -0.66
CA SER A 203 11.89 -23.92 0.44
C SER A 203 10.94 -24.58 1.45
N GLU A 204 9.62 -24.43 1.29
CA GLU A 204 8.63 -24.93 2.23
C GLU A 204 8.02 -26.26 1.76
N SER A 205 7.91 -27.21 2.69
CA SER A 205 7.29 -28.52 2.47
C SER A 205 6.20 -28.80 3.51
N PRO A 206 5.13 -27.99 3.58
CA PRO A 206 4.03 -28.24 4.50
C PRO A 206 3.27 -29.51 4.11
N LYS A 207 2.73 -30.24 5.10
CA LYS A 207 1.97 -31.47 4.88
C LYS A 207 0.76 -31.28 3.95
N TYR A 208 0.14 -30.10 4.00
CA TYR A 208 -0.99 -29.73 3.16
C TYR A 208 -0.79 -28.31 2.61
N SER A 209 -1.29 -28.06 1.40
CA SER A 209 -1.10 -26.80 0.69
C SER A 209 -2.14 -25.72 1.01
N SER A 210 -3.16 -26.02 1.82
CA SER A 210 -4.16 -25.03 2.20
C SER A 210 -3.54 -23.90 3.02
N GLN A 211 -4.06 -22.69 2.87
CA GLN A 211 -3.54 -21.50 3.54
C GLN A 211 -3.47 -21.65 5.08
N ALA A 212 -4.46 -22.31 5.70
CA ALA A 212 -4.48 -22.55 7.14
C ALA A 212 -3.32 -23.45 7.60
N PHE A 213 -3.03 -24.51 6.86
CA PHE A 213 -1.93 -25.42 7.15
C PHE A 213 -0.56 -24.78 6.90
N VAL A 214 -0.42 -23.98 5.84
CA VAL A 214 0.80 -23.22 5.55
C VAL A 214 1.07 -22.20 6.67
N SER A 215 0.05 -21.46 7.10
CA SER A 215 0.16 -20.52 8.22
C SER A 215 0.57 -21.24 9.51
N SER A 216 -0.06 -22.37 9.83
CA SER A 216 0.27 -23.16 11.02
C SER A 216 1.70 -23.69 10.98
N TYR A 217 2.15 -24.21 9.83
CA TYR A 217 3.53 -24.65 9.61
C TYR A 217 4.54 -23.54 9.89
N ARG A 218 4.32 -22.34 9.34
CA ARG A 218 5.19 -21.17 9.53
C ARG A 218 5.20 -20.67 10.96
N VAL A 219 4.05 -20.59 11.61
CA VAL A 219 3.94 -20.17 13.00
C VAL A 219 4.64 -21.17 13.93
N HIS A 220 4.57 -22.47 13.62
CA HIS A 220 5.32 -23.50 14.35
C HIS A 220 6.84 -23.34 14.14
N LYS A 221 7.29 -23.00 12.93
CA LYS A 221 8.70 -22.71 12.62
C LYS A 221 9.20 -21.47 13.37
N LEU A 222 8.43 -20.38 13.37
CA LEU A 222 8.70 -19.17 14.14
C LEU A 222 8.75 -19.45 15.64
N SER A 223 7.79 -20.22 16.17
CA SER A 223 7.79 -20.64 17.58
C SER A 223 9.06 -21.41 17.93
N ASN A 224 9.50 -22.33 17.06
CA ASN A 224 10.76 -23.04 17.24
C ASN A 224 11.97 -22.11 17.23
N TYR A 225 11.98 -21.12 16.34
CA TYR A 225 13.02 -20.10 16.26
C TYR A 225 13.13 -19.28 17.55
N ILE A 226 12.00 -18.91 18.18
CA ILE A 226 11.97 -18.22 19.49
C ILE A 226 12.66 -19.07 20.57
N TYR A 227 12.41 -20.38 20.60
CA TYR A 227 13.05 -21.30 21.54
C TYR A 227 14.56 -21.40 21.32
N VAL A 228 14.98 -21.64 20.07
CA VAL A 228 16.40 -21.82 19.71
C VAL A 228 17.21 -20.56 20.03
N ASN A 229 16.66 -19.38 19.76
CA ASN A 229 17.31 -18.09 20.02
C ASN A 229 17.16 -17.59 21.46
N ARG A 230 16.59 -18.40 22.36
CA ARG A 230 16.44 -18.10 23.80
C ARG A 230 15.79 -16.73 24.07
N MET A 231 14.81 -16.34 23.25
CA MET A 231 14.19 -15.01 23.36
C MET A 231 13.51 -14.76 24.71
N ARG A 232 13.14 -15.83 25.42
CA ARG A 232 12.66 -15.76 26.81
C ARG A 232 13.67 -15.07 27.73
N GLU A 233 14.94 -15.46 27.65
CA GLU A 233 16.00 -14.92 28.51
C GLU A 233 16.21 -13.42 28.25
N LYS A 234 16.02 -12.97 27.00
CA LYS A 234 16.06 -11.56 26.62
C LYS A 234 14.90 -10.76 27.21
N LEU A 235 13.68 -11.30 27.16
CA LEU A 235 12.52 -10.67 27.79
C LEU A 235 12.70 -10.59 29.32
N GLU A 236 13.20 -11.65 29.95
CA GLU A 236 13.48 -11.68 31.39
C GLU A 236 14.55 -10.65 31.80
N SER A 237 15.60 -10.52 30.99
CA SER A 237 16.65 -9.51 31.20
C SER A 237 16.09 -8.09 31.06
N SER A 238 15.22 -7.86 30.09
CA SER A 238 14.54 -6.56 29.90
C SER A 238 13.64 -6.21 31.09
N ILE A 239 12.85 -7.17 31.59
CA ILE A 239 12.03 -7.00 32.80
C ILE A 239 12.91 -6.68 34.01
N LYS A 240 14.03 -7.40 34.18
CA LYS A 240 14.97 -7.16 35.28
C LYS A 240 15.54 -5.75 35.22
N PHE A 241 15.94 -5.29 34.04
CA PHE A 241 16.46 -3.94 33.84
C PHE A 241 15.42 -2.86 34.15
N ILE A 242 14.17 -3.02 33.70
CA ILE A 242 13.08 -2.08 34.04
C ILE A 242 12.91 -1.98 35.56
N ARG A 243 13.01 -3.11 36.28
CA ARG A 243 12.87 -3.12 37.73
C ARG A 243 14.00 -2.42 38.48
N THR A 244 15.18 -2.27 37.86
CA THR A 244 16.32 -1.53 38.44
C THR A 244 16.23 -0.02 38.26
N LEU A 245 15.28 0.48 37.47
CA LEU A 245 15.10 1.92 37.26
C LEU A 245 14.71 2.63 38.57
N PRO A 246 15.05 3.92 38.73
CA PRO A 246 14.62 4.68 39.89
C PRO A 246 13.10 4.87 39.87
N ILE A 247 12.46 4.62 41.02
CA ILE A 247 11.05 4.91 41.21
C ILE A 247 10.86 6.42 41.05
N SER A 248 9.99 6.83 40.13
CA SER A 248 9.66 8.23 39.90
C SER A 248 8.18 8.37 39.58
N ASP A 249 7.66 9.59 39.78
CA ASP A 249 6.26 9.88 39.48
C ASP A 249 5.94 10.03 37.98
N SER A 250 6.95 9.90 37.12
CA SER A 250 6.80 9.95 35.67
C SER A 250 5.86 8.86 35.15
N ASP A 251 4.83 9.27 34.41
CA ASP A 251 3.91 8.36 33.72
C ASP A 251 4.65 7.37 32.82
N TYR A 252 5.76 7.79 32.22
CA TYR A 252 6.59 6.91 31.39
C TYR A 252 7.17 5.75 32.20
N ILE A 253 7.78 6.02 33.35
CA ILE A 253 8.37 4.98 34.21
C ILE A 253 7.28 4.08 34.79
N LYS A 254 6.16 4.65 35.27
CA LYS A 254 4.99 3.88 35.74
C LYS A 254 4.47 2.91 34.66
N ASN A 255 4.39 3.37 33.41
CA ASN A 255 3.99 2.54 32.28
C ASN A 255 5.00 1.41 31.99
N LEU A 256 6.31 1.67 32.13
CA LEU A 256 7.32 0.62 31.98
C LEU A 256 7.20 -0.46 33.06
N TYR A 257 6.97 -0.09 34.32
CA TYR A 257 6.74 -1.06 35.40
C TYR A 257 5.49 -1.91 35.14
N ASN A 258 4.38 -1.29 34.75
CA ASN A 258 3.16 -2.01 34.39
C ASN A 258 3.39 -2.99 33.22
N LEU A 259 4.13 -2.55 32.20
CA LEU A 259 4.53 -3.38 31.07
C LEU A 259 5.38 -4.59 31.52
N ALA A 260 6.35 -4.37 32.41
CA ALA A 260 7.19 -5.42 32.98
C ALA A 260 6.40 -6.43 33.82
N GLU A 261 5.42 -5.96 34.60
CA GLU A 261 4.53 -6.84 35.37
C GLU A 261 3.67 -7.72 34.45
N LYS A 262 3.06 -7.14 33.41
CA LYS A 262 2.30 -7.91 32.39
C LYS A 262 3.16 -8.98 31.73
N ALA A 263 4.38 -8.63 31.34
CA ALA A 263 5.32 -9.59 30.74
C ALA A 263 5.72 -10.69 31.74
N GLY A 264 5.96 -10.33 33.01
CA GLY A 264 6.28 -11.29 34.07
C GLY A 264 5.16 -12.29 34.31
N VAL A 265 3.90 -11.85 34.31
CA VAL A 265 2.72 -12.73 34.42
C VAL A 265 2.65 -13.69 33.23
N ALA A 266 2.81 -13.19 32.00
CA ALA A 266 2.77 -14.01 30.79
C ALA A 266 3.89 -15.07 30.77
N LEU A 267 5.11 -14.71 31.17
CA LEU A 267 6.23 -15.65 31.28
C LEU A 267 6.00 -16.72 32.34
N LYS A 268 5.42 -16.36 33.49
CA LYS A 268 5.07 -17.32 34.55
C LYS A 268 4.04 -18.33 34.05
N GLN A 269 2.98 -17.85 33.38
CA GLN A 269 1.95 -18.71 32.79
C GLN A 269 2.53 -19.65 31.73
N TRP A 270 3.41 -19.15 30.86
CA TRP A 270 4.10 -19.96 29.86
C TRP A 270 4.94 -21.07 30.49
N ARG A 271 5.78 -20.76 31.49
CA ARG A 271 6.58 -21.75 32.23
C ARG A 271 5.72 -22.83 32.89
N SER A 272 4.61 -22.43 33.52
CA SER A 272 3.67 -23.37 34.13
C SER A 272 3.01 -24.29 33.10
N HIS A 273 2.70 -23.78 31.90
CA HIS A 273 2.16 -24.60 30.82
C HIS A 273 3.17 -25.63 30.32
N GLU A 274 4.43 -25.22 30.14
CA GLU A 274 5.50 -26.09 29.62
C GLU A 274 5.80 -27.30 30.48
N HIS A 275 5.77 -27.12 31.81
CA HIS A 275 5.99 -28.21 32.75
C HIS A 275 4.95 -29.34 32.59
N ASN A 276 3.76 -29.01 32.08
CA ASN A 276 2.61 -29.90 32.05
C ASN A 276 2.26 -30.37 30.62
N SER A 277 3.06 -30.02 29.61
CA SER A 277 2.70 -30.17 28.20
C SER A 277 3.85 -30.66 27.33
N THR A 278 3.49 -31.26 26.19
CA THR A 278 4.46 -31.71 25.17
C THR A 278 5.05 -30.52 24.42
N SER A 279 6.19 -30.72 23.75
CA SER A 279 6.86 -29.67 22.96
C SER A 279 5.97 -29.10 21.84
N SER A 280 5.13 -29.93 21.21
CA SER A 280 4.13 -29.51 20.22
C SER A 280 3.07 -28.57 20.84
N ASN A 281 2.53 -28.95 22.01
CA ASN A 281 1.53 -28.15 22.71
C ASN A 281 2.11 -26.82 23.20
N ASN A 282 3.37 -26.81 23.64
CA ASN A 282 4.06 -25.60 24.08
C ASN A 282 4.25 -24.58 22.96
N LYS A 283 4.56 -25.05 21.75
CA LYS A 283 4.65 -24.19 20.55
C LYS A 283 3.28 -23.63 20.16
N LEU A 284 2.23 -24.45 20.26
CA LEU A 284 0.86 -24.00 19.99
C LEU A 284 0.37 -22.98 21.02
N TYR A 285 0.73 -23.17 22.30
CA TYR A 285 0.44 -22.20 23.35
C TYR A 285 1.10 -20.85 23.06
N LEU A 286 2.39 -20.86 22.71
CA LEU A 286 3.13 -19.65 22.36
C LEU A 286 2.52 -18.92 21.15
N ALA A 287 2.15 -19.67 20.12
CA ALA A 287 1.52 -19.15 18.91
C ALA A 287 0.20 -18.41 19.15
N ASN A 288 -0.60 -18.91 20.10
CA ASN A 288 -1.97 -18.46 20.34
C ASN A 288 -2.13 -17.61 21.61
N THR A 289 -1.07 -17.43 22.40
CA THR A 289 -1.11 -16.56 23.58
C THR A 289 -0.95 -15.11 23.12
N PRO A 290 -1.98 -14.27 23.27
CA PRO A 290 -1.89 -12.87 22.85
C PRO A 290 -0.76 -12.15 23.60
N SER A 291 -0.14 -11.22 22.90
CA SER A 291 0.97 -10.37 23.31
C SER A 291 2.28 -11.07 23.67
N LEU A 292 2.28 -12.32 24.12
CA LEU A 292 3.50 -13.03 24.54
C LEU A 292 4.51 -13.14 23.41
N GLY A 293 4.07 -13.59 22.23
CA GLY A 293 4.94 -13.66 21.05
C GLY A 293 5.51 -12.31 20.65
N ILE A 294 4.72 -11.24 20.74
CA ILE A 294 5.17 -9.87 20.40
C ILE A 294 6.20 -9.36 21.41
N MET A 295 5.97 -9.57 22.71
CA MET A 295 6.93 -9.19 23.75
C MET A 295 8.27 -9.91 23.56
N LEU A 296 8.24 -11.20 23.25
CA LEU A 296 9.45 -11.98 22.98
C LEU A 296 10.21 -11.46 21.77
N MET A 297 9.54 -11.28 20.63
CA MET A 297 10.16 -10.80 19.40
C MET A 297 10.72 -9.38 19.57
N THR A 298 9.96 -8.47 20.18
CA THR A 298 10.39 -7.07 20.35
C THR A 298 11.52 -6.92 21.37
N SER A 299 11.49 -7.68 22.48
CA SER A 299 12.60 -7.70 23.46
C SER A 299 13.88 -8.35 22.93
N TYR A 300 13.76 -9.25 21.95
CA TYR A 300 14.91 -9.84 21.28
C TYR A 300 15.57 -8.82 20.34
N VAL A 301 14.75 -8.02 19.65
CA VAL A 301 15.22 -6.97 18.73
C VAL A 301 15.84 -5.79 19.47
N LEU A 302 15.27 -5.38 20.60
CA LEU A 302 15.66 -4.18 21.32
C LEU A 302 16.60 -4.46 22.49
N ASP A 303 17.66 -3.67 22.57
CA ASP A 303 18.39 -3.49 23.81
C ASP A 303 17.59 -2.59 24.77
N ALA A 304 17.34 -3.09 25.98
CA ALA A 304 16.44 -2.42 26.93
C ALA A 304 16.97 -1.07 27.41
N GLU A 305 18.28 -0.97 27.65
CA GLU A 305 18.92 0.26 28.10
C GLU A 305 18.87 1.32 27.00
N LYS A 306 19.31 0.97 25.78
CA LYS A 306 19.27 1.87 24.63
C LYS A 306 17.85 2.25 24.21
N ALA A 307 16.86 1.37 24.35
CA ALA A 307 15.47 1.71 24.11
C ALA A 307 14.99 2.82 25.08
N ILE A 308 15.28 2.68 26.38
CA ILE A 308 14.86 3.64 27.40
C ILE A 308 15.60 4.98 27.26
N GLU A 309 16.91 4.97 26.99
CA GLU A 309 17.69 6.18 26.65
C GLU A 309 17.03 6.96 25.49
N ASN A 310 16.41 6.25 24.55
CA ASN A 310 15.73 6.81 23.40
C ASN A 310 14.22 7.09 23.62
N ASN A 311 13.71 7.03 24.85
CA ASN A 311 12.29 7.19 25.19
C ASN A 311 11.36 6.21 24.45
N GLN A 312 11.86 4.99 24.20
CA GLN A 312 11.14 3.89 23.57
C GLN A 312 10.92 2.79 24.62
N ALA A 313 9.80 2.06 24.53
CA ALA A 313 9.61 0.90 25.37
C ALA A 313 10.60 -0.22 24.98
N PRO A 314 11.22 -0.93 25.93
CA PRO A 314 12.11 -2.06 25.65
C PRO A 314 11.47 -3.22 24.89
N PHE A 315 10.15 -3.34 24.95
CA PHE A 315 9.36 -4.33 24.22
C PHE A 315 7.90 -3.87 24.19
N ASN A 316 7.08 -4.51 23.36
CA ASN A 316 5.68 -4.16 23.19
C ASN A 316 4.76 -5.37 23.38
N THR A 317 3.55 -5.14 23.88
CA THR A 317 2.46 -6.15 23.90
C THR A 317 1.72 -6.23 22.56
N VAL A 318 1.79 -5.17 21.76
CA VAL A 318 1.15 -5.04 20.45
C VAL A 318 2.12 -4.35 19.51
N LEU A 319 2.23 -4.84 18.28
CA LEU A 319 2.98 -4.19 17.22
C LEU A 319 2.00 -3.52 16.26
N ASP A 320 1.80 -2.22 16.46
CA ASP A 320 1.01 -1.39 15.54
C ASP A 320 1.74 -1.27 14.21
N VAL A 321 1.05 -1.52 13.10
CA VAL A 321 1.61 -1.34 11.75
C VAL A 321 0.68 -0.44 10.94
N ASP A 322 1.22 0.65 10.40
CA ASP A 322 0.53 1.49 9.42
C ASP A 322 0.94 1.00 8.02
N PHE A 323 0.07 0.18 7.41
CA PHE A 323 0.34 -0.46 6.13
C PHE A 323 0.10 0.54 5.01
N ARG A 324 1.17 0.93 4.30
CA ARG A 324 1.11 1.96 3.27
C ARG A 324 1.83 1.62 1.98
N GLY A 325 2.09 0.35 1.69
CA GLY A 325 2.68 0.04 0.40
C GLY A 325 2.42 -1.33 -0.16
N ARG A 326 2.81 -1.42 -1.43
CA ARG A 326 2.47 -2.45 -2.40
C ARG A 326 3.41 -3.65 -2.21
N THR A 327 2.90 -4.87 -2.33
CA THR A 327 3.78 -6.03 -2.59
C THR A 327 4.16 -6.00 -4.06
N CYS A 328 5.33 -5.45 -4.39
CA CYS A 328 5.88 -5.48 -5.76
C CYS A 328 6.95 -6.58 -5.88
N GLY A 329 6.81 -7.39 -6.92
CA GLY A 329 7.68 -8.51 -7.27
C GLY A 329 7.00 -9.39 -8.32
N SER A 330 7.60 -9.51 -9.51
CA SER A 330 7.14 -10.45 -10.56
C SER A 330 7.54 -11.90 -10.24
N ASN A 331 8.58 -12.09 -9.41
CA ASN A 331 9.06 -13.38 -8.91
C ASN A 331 8.82 -13.50 -7.39
N MET A 332 8.36 -14.68 -6.94
CA MET A 332 8.13 -14.97 -5.51
C MET A 332 9.40 -15.02 -4.65
N SER A 333 10.59 -14.89 -5.26
CA SER A 333 11.88 -14.93 -4.58
C SER A 333 12.33 -13.62 -3.97
N ASP A 334 11.76 -12.48 -4.43
CA ASP A 334 12.12 -11.13 -4.00
C ASP A 334 10.85 -10.35 -3.66
N MET A 335 10.41 -10.47 -2.42
CA MET A 335 9.24 -9.75 -1.90
C MET A 335 9.68 -8.40 -1.33
N THR A 336 8.98 -7.32 -1.70
CA THR A 336 9.15 -6.01 -1.04
C THR A 336 7.94 -5.73 -0.14
N VAL A 337 8.19 -5.42 1.14
CA VAL A 337 7.14 -4.98 2.08
C VAL A 337 7.40 -3.53 2.45
N GLU A 338 6.44 -2.68 2.15
CA GLU A 338 6.50 -1.25 2.41
C GLU A 338 5.60 -0.86 3.60
N LEU A 339 6.21 -0.24 4.62
CA LEU A 339 5.53 0.26 5.81
C LEU A 339 5.66 1.78 5.89
N GLY A 340 4.57 2.52 6.07
CA GLY A 340 4.61 3.98 6.02
C GLY A 340 4.15 4.65 7.31
N GLU A 341 4.84 5.69 7.77
CA GLU A 341 4.35 6.59 8.83
C GLU A 341 4.26 8.04 8.33
N ILE A 342 3.15 8.73 8.58
CA ILE A 342 3.06 10.19 8.40
C ILE A 342 3.34 10.90 9.72
N LYS A 343 4.20 11.92 9.71
CA LYS A 343 4.35 12.86 10.82
C LYS A 343 3.95 14.27 10.37
N LEU A 344 3.00 14.85 11.10
CA LEU A 344 2.56 16.24 10.88
C LEU A 344 3.55 17.27 11.45
N SER A 345 4.39 16.86 12.40
CA SER A 345 5.40 17.71 13.01
C SER A 345 6.77 17.54 12.34
N SER A 346 7.41 18.64 11.97
CA SER A 346 8.80 18.69 11.47
C SER A 346 9.86 18.55 12.57
N GLY A 347 9.46 18.41 13.84
CA GLY A 347 10.39 18.36 14.97
C GLY A 347 11.25 17.08 14.97
N SER A 348 12.56 17.24 15.04
CA SER A 348 13.56 16.15 15.04
C SER A 348 13.25 15.02 16.04
N LYS A 349 12.76 15.35 17.25
CA LYS A 349 12.36 14.35 18.27
C LYS A 349 11.21 13.44 17.81
N ALA A 350 10.21 13.99 17.14
CA ALA A 350 9.06 13.24 16.65
C ALA A 350 9.44 12.33 15.47
N ILE A 351 10.32 12.82 14.61
CA ILE A 351 10.87 12.07 13.48
C ILE A 351 11.78 10.94 13.97
N LYS A 352 12.68 11.20 14.93
CA LYS A 352 13.49 10.18 15.58
C LYS A 352 12.64 9.07 16.17
N LYS A 353 11.56 9.43 16.87
CA LYS A 353 10.61 8.46 17.43
C LYS A 353 9.95 7.62 16.33
N ALA A 354 9.49 8.25 15.25
CA ALA A 354 8.93 7.58 14.08
C ALA A 354 9.91 6.56 13.48
N TYR A 355 11.14 7.02 13.27
CA TYR A 355 12.22 6.26 12.67
C TYR A 355 12.53 5.01 13.49
N ARG A 356 12.70 5.17 14.80
CA ARG A 356 12.94 4.03 15.71
C ARG A 356 11.76 3.05 15.79
N GLN A 357 10.52 3.55 15.76
CA GLN A 357 9.33 2.70 15.73
C GLN A 357 9.26 1.89 14.44
N LEU A 358 9.60 2.49 13.31
CA LEU A 358 9.62 1.83 12.02
C LEU A 358 10.74 0.79 11.93
N LEU A 359 11.95 1.13 12.38
CA LEU A 359 13.06 0.19 12.48
C LEU A 359 12.74 -1.04 13.32
N LEU A 360 12.09 -0.86 14.48
CA LEU A 360 11.62 -1.97 15.31
C LEU A 360 10.71 -2.92 14.51
N ARG A 361 9.74 -2.37 13.77
CA ARG A 361 8.81 -3.18 12.97
C ARG A 361 9.52 -3.93 11.87
N LEU A 362 10.40 -3.26 11.12
CA LEU A 362 11.18 -3.90 10.05
C LEU A 362 12.07 -5.01 10.60
N ALA A 363 12.76 -4.77 11.72
CA ALA A 363 13.59 -5.78 12.37
C ALA A 363 12.76 -7.00 12.83
N VAL A 364 11.60 -6.78 13.47
CA VAL A 364 10.71 -7.88 13.90
C VAL A 364 10.24 -8.70 12.69
N LEU A 365 9.79 -8.04 11.61
CA LEU A 365 9.36 -8.74 10.40
C LEU A 365 10.52 -9.48 9.72
N GLY A 366 11.71 -8.90 9.76
CA GLY A 366 12.91 -9.53 9.23
C GLY A 366 13.28 -10.80 9.99
N PHE A 367 13.19 -10.81 11.33
CA PHE A 367 13.40 -12.05 12.10
C PHE A 367 12.31 -13.10 11.85
N VAL A 368 11.08 -12.70 11.49
CA VAL A 368 10.05 -13.64 11.05
C VAL A 368 10.45 -14.31 9.73
N ILE A 369 11.03 -13.53 8.81
CA ILE A 369 11.56 -14.02 7.53
C ILE A 369 12.76 -14.93 7.76
N GLU A 370 13.73 -14.54 8.59
CA GLU A 370 14.90 -15.34 8.93
C GLU A 370 14.50 -16.70 9.55
N ALA A 371 13.45 -16.73 10.36
CA ALA A 371 12.91 -17.97 10.90
C ALA A 371 12.45 -18.95 9.81
N MET A 372 12.17 -18.49 8.59
CA MET A 372 11.82 -19.34 7.44
C MET A 372 13.03 -19.92 6.70
N GLY A 373 14.25 -19.45 6.97
CA GLY A 373 15.51 -19.94 6.38
C GLY A 373 16.06 -19.05 5.25
N ASP A 374 17.29 -19.34 4.83
CA ASP A 374 18.13 -18.44 4.01
C ASP A 374 17.74 -18.35 2.53
N ASP A 375 16.87 -19.25 2.05
CA ASP A 375 16.48 -19.33 0.64
C ASP A 375 15.49 -18.24 0.20
N PHE A 376 14.92 -17.48 1.15
CA PHE A 376 13.92 -16.46 0.88
C PHE A 376 14.50 -15.07 1.15
N LYS A 377 14.68 -14.29 0.09
CA LYS A 377 15.13 -12.90 0.18
C LYS A 377 13.92 -11.97 0.20
N CYS A 378 13.91 -11.05 1.16
CA CYS A 378 12.86 -10.06 1.29
C CYS A 378 13.49 -8.70 1.56
N ASN A 379 12.98 -7.68 0.87
CA ASN A 379 13.34 -6.29 1.08
C ASN A 379 12.25 -5.64 1.94
N LEU A 380 12.62 -5.20 3.14
CA LEU A 380 11.72 -4.51 4.04
C LEU A 380 12.03 -3.02 3.98
N ILE A 381 11.09 -2.23 3.44
CA ILE A 381 11.25 -0.80 3.23
C ILE A 381 10.28 -0.05 4.16
N GLY A 382 10.82 0.80 5.01
CA GLY A 382 10.06 1.77 5.78
C GLY A 382 10.04 3.12 5.07
N LYS A 383 8.90 3.79 4.99
CA LYS A 383 8.77 5.16 4.47
C LYS A 383 8.25 6.08 5.56
N ILE A 384 8.92 7.20 5.81
CA ILE A 384 8.47 8.22 6.76
C ILE A 384 8.16 9.49 5.99
N PHE A 385 6.89 9.85 5.94
CA PHE A 385 6.42 11.04 5.26
C PHE A 385 6.46 12.25 6.20
N VAL A 386 7.19 13.29 5.80
CA VAL A 386 7.46 14.49 6.61
C VAL A 386 7.10 15.78 5.85
N PRO A 387 6.76 16.88 6.52
CA PRO A 387 6.45 18.15 5.87
C PRO A 387 7.69 18.80 5.23
N ARG A 388 7.48 19.58 4.15
CA ARG A 388 8.52 20.24 3.33
C ARG A 388 9.52 21.12 4.09
N THR A 389 9.17 21.60 5.27
CA THR A 389 10.00 22.49 6.08
C THR A 389 11.04 21.75 6.94
N SER A 390 11.30 20.46 6.67
CA SER A 390 12.12 19.61 7.54
C SER A 390 13.45 19.29 6.87
N GLU A 391 14.49 20.06 7.14
CA GLU A 391 15.87 19.59 6.93
C GLU A 391 16.13 18.50 7.98
N ILE A 392 16.23 17.25 7.55
CA ILE A 392 16.39 16.11 8.46
C ILE A 392 17.67 15.38 8.11
N GLU A 393 18.64 15.46 9.02
CA GLU A 393 19.82 14.61 8.97
C GLU A 393 19.59 13.38 9.85
N ILE A 394 19.52 12.20 9.22
CA ILE A 394 19.38 10.94 9.95
C ILE A 394 20.72 10.62 10.62
N GLN A 395 20.72 10.62 11.95
CA GLN A 395 21.90 10.23 12.70
C GLN A 395 22.00 8.70 12.79
N SER A 396 23.20 8.16 12.59
CA SER A 396 23.48 6.73 12.75
C SER A 396 23.07 6.20 14.13
N SER A 397 23.24 7.03 15.17
CA SER A 397 22.86 6.73 16.56
C SER A 397 21.38 6.40 16.75
N TRP A 398 20.51 6.76 15.80
CA TRP A 398 19.09 6.42 15.90
C TRP A 398 18.84 4.92 15.72
N LYS A 399 19.79 4.16 15.16
CA LYS A 399 19.75 2.70 15.06
C LYS A 399 20.28 2.00 16.31
N ASP A 400 20.91 2.72 17.24
CA ASP A 400 21.57 2.11 18.39
C ASP A 400 20.59 1.28 19.24
N GLY A 401 21.03 0.09 19.60
CA GLY A 401 20.25 -0.88 20.37
C GLY A 401 19.13 -1.58 19.61
N ILE A 402 19.11 -1.53 18.27
CA ILE A 402 18.18 -2.30 17.44
C ILE A 402 18.98 -3.34 16.66
N THR A 403 18.68 -4.61 16.90
CA THR A 403 19.29 -5.74 16.19
C THR A 403 18.51 -6.05 14.92
N PHE A 404 19.22 -6.29 13.82
CA PHE A 404 18.62 -6.68 12.53
C PHE A 404 19.06 -8.10 12.13
N PRO A 405 18.20 -8.86 11.44
CA PRO A 405 18.58 -10.15 10.86
C PRO A 405 19.63 -9.98 9.77
N SER A 406 20.46 -10.99 9.55
CA SER A 406 21.49 -10.97 8.50
C SER A 406 20.93 -11.27 7.11
N SER A 407 19.82 -12.01 7.06
CA SER A 407 19.18 -12.51 5.84
C SER A 407 18.26 -11.50 5.15
N THR A 408 17.93 -10.38 5.80
CA THR A 408 16.89 -9.44 5.32
C THR A 408 17.44 -8.03 5.13
N ASN A 409 17.21 -7.43 3.97
CA ASN A 409 17.60 -6.04 3.73
C ASN A 409 16.53 -5.10 4.28
N CYS A 410 16.85 -4.39 5.36
CA CYS A 410 15.96 -3.42 6.00
C CYS A 410 16.41 -1.99 5.70
N HIS A 411 15.57 -1.23 5.00
CA HIS A 411 15.84 0.17 4.64
C HIS A 411 14.75 1.11 5.14
N VAL A 412 15.08 2.37 5.43
CA VAL A 412 14.10 3.39 5.79
C VAL A 412 14.35 4.66 4.98
N ASP A 413 13.36 5.04 4.18
CA ASP A 413 13.29 6.27 3.40
C ASP A 413 12.57 7.37 4.18
N ILE A 414 13.06 8.60 4.06
CA ILE A 414 12.33 9.79 4.47
C ILE A 414 11.81 10.47 3.20
N VAL A 415 10.49 10.60 3.10
CA VAL A 415 9.80 11.16 1.94
C VAL A 415 9.24 12.52 2.33
N VAL A 416 9.76 13.57 1.71
CA VAL A 416 9.27 14.94 1.92
C VAL A 416 8.00 15.15 1.10
N ILE A 417 6.88 15.42 1.77
CA ILE A 417 5.59 15.62 1.10
C ILE A 417 5.63 16.93 0.31
N GLY A 418 5.49 16.86 -1.02
CA GLY A 418 5.42 18.01 -1.92
C GLY A 418 6.59 18.17 -2.90
N GLU A 419 7.54 17.22 -2.95
CA GLU A 419 8.45 17.09 -4.08
C GLU A 419 7.79 16.24 -5.17
N LYS A 420 7.65 16.82 -6.36
CA LYS A 420 7.27 16.11 -7.57
C LYS A 420 8.41 15.15 -7.92
N TYR A 421 8.10 13.87 -8.08
CA TYR A 421 8.94 12.97 -8.88
C TYR A 421 8.75 13.28 -10.37
#